data_AF-A0A6G3UCW3-F1
#
_entry.id   AF-A0A6G3UCW3-F1
#
_cell.length_a   1.000
_cell.length_b   1.000
_cell.length_c   1.000
_cell.angle_alpha   90.00
_cell.angle_beta   90.00
_cell.angle_gamma   90.00
#
_symmetry.space_group_name_H-M   'P 1'
#
loop_
_entity.id
_entity.type
_entity.pdbx_description
1 polymer ?
#
loop_
_entity_poly.entity_id
_entity_poly.type
_entity_poly.pdbx_seq_one_letter_code
_entity_poly.pdbx_strand_id
1 'polypeptide(L)'
;MDRTRERRAPAPAREAPGRASRGWGELPAVHTALVGVALPGLVISTDQGQLTGQGLEGFYRAATRLLARCGLRVAGREPLAVQARRTGADRVRFVGTLRASPQSGPDPDILVERIRCADGTERITLHSAAPHPLRLPVEVTLGTDLADLAAIASGSAGPELPAHVYDSGLRWSSGGTSATVTAEPPPADALASAGVLRWELDLPPGGRAGVLLRVRPGSGAPLRAVGHAAGNPLAPAQATGDDPRVAALVRTSIDDLRSLL
;
A
#
# COMPACT_ATOMS: atom_id res chain seq x y z
N MET A 1 13.03 -79.74 -36.53
CA MET A 1 12.23 -78.63 -37.05
C MET A 1 12.25 -77.53 -36.02
N ASP A 2 12.77 -76.39 -36.45
CA ASP A 2 13.27 -75.27 -35.65
C ASP A 2 12.13 -74.38 -35.11
N ARG A 3 12.41 -73.71 -33.99
CA ARG A 3 11.52 -72.81 -33.27
C ARG A 3 11.38 -71.48 -34.01
N THR A 4 10.18 -70.90 -34.09
CA THR A 4 10.03 -69.45 -33.86
C THR A 4 8.59 -69.07 -33.49
N ARG A 5 8.38 -68.73 -32.20
CA ARG A 5 7.19 -68.03 -31.72
C ARG A 5 7.60 -66.56 -31.62
N GLU A 6 7.11 -65.72 -32.52
CA GLU A 6 7.38 -64.28 -32.49
C GLU A 6 6.80 -63.66 -31.21
N ARG A 7 7.68 -63.05 -30.42
CA ARG A 7 7.36 -62.36 -29.18
C ARG A 7 7.09 -60.90 -29.53
N ARG A 8 5.81 -60.50 -29.57
CA ARG A 8 5.38 -59.13 -29.86
C ARG A 8 5.88 -58.19 -28.75
N ALA A 9 6.65 -57.17 -29.11
CA ALA A 9 7.18 -56.18 -28.17
C ALA A 9 6.05 -55.27 -27.63
N PRO A 10 6.10 -54.85 -26.35
CA PRO A 10 5.15 -53.91 -25.80
C PRO A 10 5.38 -52.50 -26.37
N ALA A 11 4.29 -51.78 -26.63
CA ALA A 11 4.32 -50.40 -27.13
C ALA A 11 4.96 -49.45 -26.08
N PRO A 12 5.68 -48.40 -26.51
CA PRO A 12 6.29 -47.44 -25.59
C PRO A 12 5.21 -46.70 -24.81
N ALA A 13 5.39 -46.63 -23.49
CA ALA A 13 4.54 -45.85 -22.60
C ALA A 13 4.62 -44.38 -23.00
N ARG A 14 3.45 -43.75 -23.19
CA ARG A 14 3.34 -42.29 -23.31
C ARG A 14 3.78 -41.68 -21.98
N GLU A 15 4.93 -41.03 -21.98
CA GLU A 15 5.35 -40.18 -20.87
C GLU A 15 4.30 -39.10 -20.65
N ALA A 16 3.71 -39.11 -19.45
CA ALA A 16 2.89 -38.00 -18.98
C ALA A 16 3.78 -36.75 -18.95
N PRO A 17 3.31 -35.59 -19.43
CA PRO A 17 4.10 -34.37 -19.37
C PRO A 17 4.46 -34.12 -17.90
N GLY A 18 5.75 -34.17 -17.62
CA GLY A 18 6.30 -33.89 -16.30
C GLY A 18 5.72 -32.57 -15.81
N ARG A 19 5.16 -32.59 -14.60
CA ARG A 19 4.76 -31.40 -13.87
C ARG A 19 6.04 -30.58 -13.69
N ALA A 20 6.33 -29.68 -14.63
CA ALA A 20 7.41 -28.74 -14.50
C ALA A 20 7.19 -28.06 -13.15
N SER A 21 8.14 -28.22 -12.24
CA SER A 21 8.23 -27.35 -11.08
C SER A 21 8.19 -25.94 -11.67
N ARG A 22 7.07 -25.24 -11.46
CA ARG A 22 7.04 -23.80 -11.71
C ARG A 22 8.06 -23.27 -10.71
N GLY A 23 9.29 -23.08 -11.17
CA GLY A 23 10.29 -22.38 -10.40
C GLY A 23 9.61 -21.11 -9.93
N TRP A 24 9.73 -20.83 -8.63
CA TRP A 24 9.43 -19.49 -8.17
C TRP A 24 10.28 -18.58 -9.04
N GLY A 25 9.63 -17.76 -9.88
CA GLY A 25 10.33 -16.74 -10.64
C GLY A 25 11.18 -15.91 -9.69
N GLU A 26 12.13 -15.15 -10.24
CA GLU A 26 12.93 -14.25 -9.40
C GLU A 26 12.01 -13.36 -8.57
N LEU A 27 12.09 -13.49 -7.24
CA LEU A 27 11.24 -12.74 -6.33
C LEU A 27 11.60 -11.25 -6.44
N PRO A 28 10.60 -10.33 -6.36
CA PRO A 28 10.87 -8.91 -6.41
C PRO A 28 11.89 -8.49 -5.33
N ALA A 29 12.87 -7.69 -5.71
CA ALA A 29 13.82 -7.13 -4.74
C ALA A 29 13.09 -6.17 -3.78
N VAL A 30 13.18 -6.42 -2.47
CA VAL A 30 12.48 -5.65 -1.42
C VAL A 30 13.42 -4.83 -0.53
N HIS A 31 14.68 -4.68 -0.91
CA HIS A 31 15.70 -4.03 -0.09
C HIS A 31 15.43 -2.54 0.17
N THR A 32 14.66 -1.87 -0.70
CA THR A 32 14.18 -0.48 -0.51
C THR A 32 12.74 -0.40 0.00
N ALA A 33 12.09 -1.54 0.24
CA ALA A 33 10.70 -1.58 0.66
C ALA A 33 10.55 -1.09 2.11
N LEU A 34 9.63 -0.15 2.30
CA LEU A 34 9.21 0.33 3.60
C LEU A 34 7.91 -0.39 3.97
N VAL A 35 8.03 -1.34 4.89
CA VAL A 35 6.93 -2.21 5.32
C VAL A 35 6.37 -1.72 6.65
N GLY A 36 5.06 -1.49 6.69
CA GLY A 36 4.31 -1.30 7.93
C GLY A 36 3.40 -2.50 8.19
N VAL A 37 3.31 -2.94 9.45
CA VAL A 37 2.46 -4.08 9.84
C VAL A 37 1.51 -3.67 10.95
N ALA A 38 0.25 -4.07 10.85
CA ALA A 38 -0.75 -3.99 11.90
C ALA A 38 -1.74 -5.12 11.64
N LEU A 39 -1.31 -6.36 11.95
CA LEU A 39 -1.99 -7.56 11.50
C LEU A 39 -3.50 -7.52 11.84
N PRO A 40 -4.36 -7.97 10.91
CA PRO A 40 -4.05 -8.58 9.63
C PRO A 40 -3.79 -7.57 8.48
N GLY A 41 -3.57 -6.29 8.80
CA GLY A 41 -3.17 -5.24 7.86
C GLY A 41 -1.66 -5.20 7.62
N LEU A 42 -1.28 -4.93 6.37
CA LEU A 42 0.09 -4.82 5.91
C LEU A 42 0.15 -3.70 4.85
N VAL A 43 1.20 -2.88 4.89
CA VAL A 43 1.44 -1.89 3.84
C VAL A 43 2.87 -1.97 3.37
N ILE A 44 3.06 -1.98 2.05
CA ILE A 44 4.37 -2.02 1.41
C ILE A 44 4.47 -0.80 0.52
N SER A 45 5.52 0.01 0.75
CA SER A 45 5.77 1.25 0.02
C SER A 45 7.22 1.32 -0.45
N THR A 46 7.49 2.21 -1.39
CA THR A 46 8.85 2.59 -1.78
C THR A 46 9.26 3.90 -1.12
N ASP A 47 10.52 4.29 -1.30
CA ASP A 47 11.04 5.58 -0.86
C ASP A 47 10.46 6.79 -1.61
N GLN A 48 9.79 6.56 -2.74
CA GLN A 48 9.11 7.61 -3.51
C GLN A 48 7.81 8.09 -2.86
N GLY A 49 7.27 7.33 -1.89
CA GLY A 49 6.05 7.67 -1.18
C GLY A 49 4.76 7.56 -1.98
N GLN A 50 4.83 7.37 -3.30
CA GLN A 50 3.72 6.94 -4.15
C GLN A 50 3.49 5.43 -4.04
N LEU A 51 2.25 5.00 -4.32
CA LEU A 51 1.97 3.63 -4.71
C LEU A 51 1.62 3.63 -6.18
N THR A 52 2.40 2.92 -6.99
CA THR A 52 2.31 2.91 -8.46
C THR A 52 1.55 1.69 -8.99
N GLY A 53 1.24 0.73 -8.12
CA GLY A 53 0.67 -0.56 -8.48
C GLY A 53 1.71 -1.59 -8.95
N GLN A 54 2.98 -1.21 -9.00
CA GLN A 54 4.08 -2.08 -9.42
C GLN A 54 4.61 -2.93 -8.26
N GLY A 55 5.07 -4.14 -8.59
CA GLY A 55 5.63 -5.07 -7.62
C GLY A 55 4.71 -5.30 -6.42
N LEU A 56 5.31 -5.35 -5.23
CA LEU A 56 4.60 -5.62 -3.97
C LEU A 56 3.99 -4.37 -3.34
N GLU A 57 4.07 -3.20 -3.97
CA GLU A 57 3.48 -1.96 -3.44
C GLU A 57 1.97 -2.12 -3.23
N GLY A 58 1.48 -1.63 -2.07
CA GLY A 58 0.05 -1.61 -1.79
C GLY A 58 -0.32 -1.67 -0.32
N PHE A 59 -1.60 -1.45 -0.06
CA PHE A 59 -2.27 -1.80 1.18
C PHE A 59 -2.85 -3.20 1.07
N TYR A 60 -2.64 -4.00 2.09
CA TYR A 60 -3.07 -5.38 2.17
C TYR A 60 -3.88 -5.60 3.43
N ARG A 61 -4.86 -6.50 3.34
CA ARG A 61 -5.60 -7.04 4.48
C ARG A 61 -5.75 -8.54 4.27
N ALA A 62 -5.27 -9.34 5.21
CA ALA A 62 -5.28 -10.80 5.09
C ALA A 62 -4.75 -11.28 3.73
N ALA A 63 -3.55 -10.81 3.35
CA ALA A 63 -2.85 -11.08 2.09
C ALA A 63 -3.52 -10.57 0.79
N THR A 64 -4.73 -10.02 0.82
CA THR A 64 -5.35 -9.40 -0.35
C THR A 64 -4.91 -7.95 -0.50
N ARG A 65 -4.43 -7.54 -1.68
CA ARG A 65 -4.09 -6.15 -2.01
C ARG A 65 -5.36 -5.31 -2.18
N LEU A 66 -5.75 -4.59 -1.14
CA LEU A 66 -6.95 -3.72 -1.16
C LEU A 66 -6.74 -2.46 -1.99
N LEU A 67 -5.51 -1.93 -2.02
CA LEU A 67 -5.15 -0.77 -2.84
C LEU A 67 -3.74 -0.96 -3.38
N ALA A 68 -3.60 -0.97 -4.71
CA ALA A 68 -2.31 -1.11 -5.39
C ALA A 68 -1.70 0.24 -5.75
N ARG A 69 -2.54 1.20 -6.15
CA ARG A 69 -2.16 2.53 -6.62
C ARG A 69 -2.74 3.61 -5.72
N CYS A 70 -1.91 4.58 -5.34
CA CYS A 70 -2.23 5.73 -4.50
C CYS A 70 -1.27 6.86 -4.89
N GLY A 71 -1.53 7.43 -6.06
CA GLY A 71 -0.74 8.49 -6.68
C GLY A 71 -1.25 9.87 -6.28
N LEU A 72 -0.42 10.71 -5.68
CA LEU A 72 -0.76 12.08 -5.30
C LEU A 72 -0.20 13.07 -6.31
N ARG A 73 -1.06 13.96 -6.81
CA ARG A 73 -0.68 15.16 -7.55
C ARG A 73 -1.25 16.40 -6.85
N VAL A 74 -0.48 17.47 -6.81
CA VAL A 74 -0.90 18.77 -6.31
C VAL A 74 -0.51 19.80 -7.35
N ALA A 75 -1.42 20.70 -7.73
CA ALA A 75 -1.23 21.60 -8.87
C ALA A 75 -0.81 20.85 -10.15
N GLY A 76 -1.36 19.64 -10.34
CA GLY A 76 -1.04 18.78 -11.49
C GLY A 76 0.39 18.24 -11.50
N ARG A 77 1.13 18.25 -10.38
CA ARG A 77 2.51 17.76 -10.28
C ARG A 77 2.66 16.75 -9.15
N GLU A 78 3.53 15.77 -9.34
CA GLU A 78 3.91 14.85 -8.28
C GLU A 78 4.90 15.52 -7.32
N PRO A 79 4.72 15.38 -5.99
CA PRO A 79 5.71 15.86 -5.02
C PRO A 79 7.06 15.19 -5.22
N LEU A 80 8.13 15.99 -5.25
CA LEU A 80 9.49 15.47 -5.29
C LEU A 80 9.81 14.82 -3.94
N ALA A 81 10.10 13.51 -3.92
CA ALA A 81 10.43 12.80 -2.70
C ALA A 81 11.73 13.33 -2.07
N VAL A 82 11.66 13.67 -0.79
CA VAL A 82 12.80 14.18 0.00
C VAL A 82 13.19 13.18 1.08
N GLN A 83 12.21 12.50 1.68
CA GLN A 83 12.46 11.53 2.73
C GLN A 83 11.35 10.49 2.80
N ALA A 84 11.74 9.25 3.06
CA ALA A 84 10.85 8.18 3.44
C ALA A 84 11.45 7.41 4.61
N ARG A 85 10.67 7.18 5.67
CA ARG A 85 11.12 6.43 6.83
C ARG A 85 9.97 5.76 7.57
N ARG A 86 10.25 4.59 8.17
CA ARG A 86 9.35 4.03 9.18
C ARG A 86 9.38 4.90 10.43
N THR A 87 8.20 5.19 10.98
CA THR A 87 8.05 5.94 12.25
C THR A 87 7.42 5.11 13.35
N GLY A 88 7.00 3.89 13.03
CA GLY A 88 6.48 2.89 13.94
C GLY A 88 6.42 1.53 13.23
N ALA A 89 5.99 0.50 13.96
CA ALA A 89 5.81 -0.84 13.42
C ALA A 89 4.82 -0.85 12.23
N ASP A 90 3.74 -0.08 12.37
CA ASP A 90 2.60 0.02 11.46
C ASP A 90 2.69 1.18 10.47
N ARG A 91 3.64 2.11 10.66
CA ARG A 91 3.55 3.44 10.07
C ARG A 91 4.80 3.85 9.33
N VAL A 92 4.58 4.38 8.12
CA VAL A 92 5.62 4.98 7.28
C VAL A 92 5.28 6.44 7.04
N ARG A 93 6.29 7.31 7.16
CA ARG A 93 6.20 8.74 6.91
C ARG A 93 7.00 9.10 5.66
N PHE A 94 6.37 9.84 4.77
CA PHE A 94 6.96 10.38 3.56
C PHE A 94 6.90 11.90 3.60
N VAL A 95 7.95 12.52 3.09
CA VAL A 95 8.04 13.95 2.87
C VAL A 95 8.40 14.19 1.42
N GLY A 96 7.61 15.00 0.74
CA GLY A 96 7.95 15.54 -0.57
C GLY A 96 7.76 17.05 -0.62
N THR A 97 8.27 17.66 -1.68
CA THR A 97 8.18 19.11 -1.88
C THR A 97 7.70 19.46 -3.27
N LEU A 98 7.11 20.64 -3.40
CA LEU A 98 6.61 21.19 -4.65
C LEU A 98 6.88 22.69 -4.72
N ARG A 99 6.87 23.20 -5.95
CA ARG A 99 6.78 24.63 -6.26
C ARG A 99 5.45 24.91 -6.95
N ALA A 100 4.50 25.45 -6.17
CA ALA A 100 3.20 25.92 -6.63
C ALA A 100 3.27 27.34 -7.20
N SER A 101 4.19 28.18 -6.71
CA SER A 101 4.37 29.59 -7.12
C SER A 101 5.77 29.80 -7.73
N PRO A 102 5.94 29.60 -9.05
CA PRO A 102 7.25 29.73 -9.72
C PRO A 102 7.91 31.11 -9.57
N GLN A 103 7.12 32.16 -9.35
CA GLN A 103 7.57 33.53 -9.20
C GLN A 103 8.19 33.82 -7.83
N SER A 104 7.99 32.94 -6.84
CA SER A 104 8.47 33.12 -5.46
C SER A 104 9.94 32.72 -5.25
N GLY A 105 10.63 32.26 -6.31
CA GLY A 105 12.04 31.87 -6.26
C GLY A 105 12.26 30.36 -6.43
N PRO A 106 13.51 29.90 -6.26
CA PRO A 106 13.87 28.50 -6.51
C PRO A 106 13.45 27.55 -5.40
N ASP A 107 13.11 28.05 -4.21
CA ASP A 107 12.80 27.21 -3.06
C ASP A 107 11.38 26.61 -3.16
N PRO A 108 11.16 25.38 -2.66
CA PRO A 108 9.83 24.81 -2.58
C PRO A 108 8.95 25.60 -1.62
N ASP A 109 7.74 25.94 -2.05
CA ASP A 109 6.76 26.68 -1.26
C ASP A 109 5.68 25.77 -0.67
N ILE A 110 5.66 24.48 -1.04
CA ILE A 110 4.77 23.46 -0.49
C ILE A 110 5.57 22.26 -0.01
N LEU A 111 5.33 21.88 1.24
CA LEU A 111 5.77 20.62 1.82
C LEU A 111 4.58 19.66 1.88
N VAL A 112 4.76 18.43 1.42
CA VAL A 112 3.76 17.37 1.48
C VAL A 112 4.23 16.31 2.45
N GLU A 113 3.48 16.11 3.54
CA GLU A 113 3.64 14.99 4.45
C GLU A 113 2.60 13.93 4.14
N ARG A 114 3.03 12.68 3.95
CA ARG A 114 2.13 11.51 3.90
C ARG A 114 2.46 10.60 5.08
N ILE A 115 1.45 10.26 5.87
CA ILE A 115 1.55 9.22 6.89
C ILE A 115 0.68 8.07 6.44
N ARG A 116 1.33 6.93 6.17
CA ARG A 116 0.68 5.71 5.72
C ARG A 116 0.74 4.68 6.85
N CYS A 117 -0.41 4.12 7.20
CA CYS A 117 -0.55 3.15 8.28
C CYS A 117 -1.07 1.83 7.73
N ALA A 118 -0.58 0.72 8.28
CA ALA A 118 -0.96 -0.63 7.89
C ALA A 118 -2.42 -0.98 8.23
N ASP A 119 -3.08 -0.18 9.07
CA ASP A 119 -4.51 -0.28 9.36
C ASP A 119 -5.43 0.12 8.17
N GLY A 120 -4.84 0.64 7.09
CA GLY A 120 -5.55 1.09 5.90
C GLY A 120 -5.73 2.61 5.84
N THR A 121 -5.16 3.39 6.77
CA THR A 121 -5.25 4.84 6.74
C THR A 121 -4.08 5.50 6.02
N GLU A 122 -4.39 6.57 5.29
CA GLU A 122 -3.38 7.45 4.72
C GLU A 122 -3.75 8.91 4.92
N ARG A 123 -2.96 9.62 5.72
CA ARG A 123 -3.11 11.07 5.93
C ARG A 123 -2.12 11.83 5.06
N ILE A 124 -2.64 12.67 4.19
CA ILE A 124 -1.89 13.56 3.32
C ILE A 124 -2.07 14.98 3.87
N THR A 125 -0.98 15.68 4.14
CA THR A 125 -1.00 17.04 4.70
C THR A 125 -0.06 17.93 3.91
N LEU A 126 -0.59 19.02 3.38
CA LEU A 126 0.15 20.05 2.67
C LEU A 126 0.41 21.17 3.66
N HIS A 127 1.66 21.63 3.73
CA HIS A 127 2.06 22.81 4.49
C HIS A 127 2.57 23.87 3.52
N SER A 128 2.10 25.10 3.69
CA SER A 128 2.52 26.24 2.89
C SER A 128 3.69 26.96 3.56
N ALA A 129 4.77 27.15 2.82
CA ALA A 129 5.82 28.12 3.13
C ALA A 129 5.66 29.42 2.32
N ALA A 130 4.61 29.51 1.48
CA ALA A 130 4.36 30.69 0.67
C ALA A 130 3.93 31.89 1.54
N PRO A 131 4.35 33.12 1.19
CA PRO A 131 3.95 34.33 1.90
C PRO A 131 2.51 34.78 1.57
N HIS A 132 1.87 34.16 0.57
CA HIS A 132 0.51 34.48 0.12
C HIS A 132 -0.39 33.24 0.21
N PRO A 133 -1.72 33.41 0.34
CA PRO A 133 -2.66 32.29 0.29
C PRO A 133 -2.58 31.55 -1.04
N LEU A 134 -2.69 30.23 -1.00
CA LEU A 134 -2.71 29.35 -2.16
C LEU A 134 -4.01 28.56 -2.21
N ARG A 135 -4.57 28.39 -3.39
CA ARG A 135 -5.66 27.45 -3.67
C ARG A 135 -5.11 26.36 -4.59
N LEU A 136 -5.04 25.15 -4.09
CA LEU A 136 -4.34 24.06 -4.75
C LEU A 136 -5.30 22.94 -5.15
N PRO A 137 -5.39 22.59 -6.45
CA PRO A 137 -6.03 21.36 -6.86
C PRO A 137 -5.18 20.19 -6.35
N VAL A 138 -5.83 19.28 -5.64
CA VAL A 138 -5.24 18.02 -5.17
C VAL A 138 -5.97 16.88 -5.85
N GLU A 139 -5.21 16.00 -6.48
CA GLU A 139 -5.72 14.80 -7.13
C GLU A 139 -5.07 13.57 -6.52
N VAL A 140 -5.88 12.58 -6.16
CA VAL A 140 -5.40 11.27 -5.75
C VAL A 140 -5.92 10.23 -6.72
N THR A 141 -5.00 9.52 -7.39
CA THR A 141 -5.29 8.39 -8.27
C THR A 141 -5.21 7.09 -7.49
N LEU A 142 -6.28 6.33 -7.52
CA LEU A 142 -6.49 5.10 -6.78
C LEU A 142 -6.76 3.95 -7.74
N GLY A 143 -6.26 2.77 -7.41
CA GLY A 143 -6.47 1.58 -8.22
C GLY A 143 -6.11 0.31 -7.47
N THR A 144 -6.74 -0.79 -7.85
CA THR A 144 -6.48 -2.10 -7.26
C THR A 144 -6.82 -3.22 -8.24
N ASP A 145 -6.14 -4.35 -8.10
CA ASP A 145 -6.41 -5.62 -8.78
C ASP A 145 -7.08 -6.65 -7.86
N LEU A 146 -7.17 -6.36 -6.55
CA LEU A 146 -7.61 -7.28 -5.49
C LEU A 146 -6.84 -8.61 -5.51
N ALA A 147 -5.59 -8.62 -5.97
CA ALA A 147 -4.79 -9.83 -6.06
C ALA A 147 -4.28 -10.28 -4.68
N ASP A 148 -4.09 -11.59 -4.55
CA ASP A 148 -3.41 -12.17 -3.40
C ASP A 148 -1.90 -11.88 -3.46
N LEU A 149 -1.27 -11.66 -2.31
CA LEU A 149 0.16 -11.37 -2.18
C LEU A 149 1.03 -12.43 -2.87
N ALA A 150 0.69 -13.71 -2.80
CA ALA A 150 1.43 -14.78 -3.46
C ALA A 150 1.28 -14.71 -5.00
N ALA A 151 0.11 -14.32 -5.49
CA ALA A 151 -0.11 -14.09 -6.92
C ALA A 151 0.74 -12.91 -7.42
N ILE A 152 0.82 -11.82 -6.65
CA ILE A 152 1.67 -10.66 -7.00
C ILE A 152 3.15 -11.06 -6.97
N ALA A 153 3.60 -11.75 -5.91
CA ALA A 153 5.00 -12.17 -5.77
C ALA A 153 5.45 -13.14 -6.88
N SER A 154 4.53 -13.95 -7.43
CA SER A 154 4.78 -14.85 -8.55
C SER A 154 4.53 -14.22 -9.94
N GLY A 155 4.18 -12.93 -10.00
CA GLY A 155 3.92 -12.22 -11.25
C GLY A 155 2.62 -12.62 -11.95
N SER A 156 1.69 -13.26 -11.25
CA SER A 156 0.41 -13.73 -11.78
C SER A 156 -0.78 -12.87 -11.33
N ALA A 157 -0.52 -11.63 -10.89
CA ALA A 157 -1.56 -10.67 -10.56
C ALA A 157 -2.42 -10.33 -11.79
N GLY A 158 -3.72 -10.11 -11.56
CA GLY A 158 -4.65 -9.70 -12.60
C GLY A 158 -4.49 -8.23 -13.00
N PRO A 159 -5.22 -7.77 -14.04
CA PRO A 159 -5.27 -6.35 -14.38
C PRO A 159 -5.97 -5.53 -13.29
N GLU A 160 -5.76 -4.21 -13.31
CA GLU A 160 -6.50 -3.27 -12.46
C GLU A 160 -8.01 -3.37 -12.75
N LEU A 161 -8.82 -3.32 -11.69
CA LEU A 161 -10.27 -3.42 -11.76
C LEU A 161 -10.92 -2.05 -12.03
N PRO A 162 -12.07 -2.01 -12.72
CA PRO A 162 -12.85 -0.78 -12.85
C PRO A 162 -13.37 -0.33 -11.47
N ALA A 163 -13.29 0.97 -11.19
CA ALA A 163 -13.83 1.55 -9.98
C ALA A 163 -15.28 2.00 -10.17
N HIS A 164 -16.00 2.11 -9.06
CA HIS A 164 -17.31 2.76 -8.97
C HIS A 164 -17.28 3.81 -7.86
N VAL A 165 -17.99 4.92 -8.03
CA VAL A 165 -18.17 5.90 -6.95
C VAL A 165 -18.93 5.25 -5.80
N TYR A 166 -18.43 5.44 -4.59
CA TYR A 166 -19.03 4.89 -3.37
C TYR A 166 -18.76 5.84 -2.21
N ASP A 167 -19.83 6.33 -1.57
CA ASP A 167 -19.74 7.29 -0.46
C ASP A 167 -18.85 8.50 -0.83
N SER A 168 -17.89 8.89 0.03
CA SER A 168 -16.90 9.93 -0.26
C SER A 168 -15.67 9.43 -1.01
N GLY A 169 -15.79 8.37 -1.84
CA GLY A 169 -14.67 7.86 -2.61
C GLY A 169 -15.04 6.78 -3.63
N LEU A 170 -14.30 5.67 -3.63
CA LEU A 170 -14.34 4.64 -4.68
C LEU A 170 -14.46 3.21 -4.12
N ARG A 171 -15.03 2.32 -4.92
CA ARG A 171 -15.16 0.88 -4.64
C ARG A 171 -14.76 0.04 -5.85
N TRP A 172 -14.14 -1.11 -5.55
CA TRP A 172 -13.82 -2.18 -6.51
C TRP A 172 -14.37 -3.51 -6.00
N SER A 173 -14.68 -4.42 -6.92
CA SER A 173 -15.09 -5.79 -6.57
C SER A 173 -14.70 -6.78 -7.65
N SER A 174 -14.28 -7.97 -7.24
CA SER A 174 -14.02 -9.11 -8.13
C SER A 174 -14.18 -10.41 -7.34
N GLY A 175 -14.90 -11.40 -7.90
CA GLY A 175 -14.95 -12.76 -7.35
C GLY A 175 -15.37 -12.87 -5.88
N GLY A 176 -16.25 -11.99 -5.38
CA GLY A 176 -16.69 -11.97 -3.97
C GLY A 176 -15.80 -11.17 -3.03
N THR A 177 -14.62 -10.74 -3.47
CA THR A 177 -13.74 -9.79 -2.78
C THR A 177 -14.11 -8.37 -3.20
N SER A 178 -14.03 -7.43 -2.27
CA SER A 178 -14.18 -6.01 -2.60
C SER A 178 -13.31 -5.14 -1.71
N ALA A 179 -12.98 -3.94 -2.19
CA ALA A 179 -12.31 -2.90 -1.42
C ALA A 179 -13.04 -1.58 -1.60
N THR A 180 -13.01 -0.74 -0.58
CA THR A 180 -13.50 0.63 -0.61
C THR A 180 -12.41 1.58 -0.13
N VAL A 181 -12.38 2.77 -0.72
CA VAL A 181 -11.61 3.90 -0.22
C VAL A 181 -12.59 5.05 0.00
N THR A 182 -12.64 5.55 1.22
CA THR A 182 -13.40 6.77 1.57
C THR A 182 -12.43 7.88 1.93
N ALA A 183 -12.80 9.12 1.63
CA ALA A 183 -11.97 10.28 1.95
C ALA A 183 -12.66 11.28 2.88
N GLU A 184 -11.84 11.98 3.68
CA GLU A 184 -12.26 13.05 4.57
C GLU A 184 -11.25 14.21 4.48
N PRO A 185 -11.67 15.44 4.11
CA PRO A 185 -13.02 15.82 3.69
C PRO A 185 -13.46 15.10 2.40
N PRO A 186 -14.78 15.02 2.12
CA PRO A 186 -15.27 14.45 0.87
C PRO A 186 -14.65 15.16 -0.34
N PRO A 187 -14.36 14.42 -1.42
CA PRO A 187 -13.84 15.01 -2.66
C PRO A 187 -14.89 15.91 -3.30
N ALA A 188 -14.43 16.98 -3.94
CA ALA A 188 -15.25 17.85 -4.76
C ALA A 188 -15.71 17.13 -6.05
N ASP A 189 -14.89 16.21 -6.57
CA ASP A 189 -15.19 15.40 -7.74
C ASP A 189 -14.56 14.00 -7.63
N ALA A 190 -15.25 12.99 -8.16
CA ALA A 190 -14.85 11.59 -8.14
C ALA A 190 -15.04 10.96 -9.54
N LEU A 191 -13.92 10.78 -10.25
CA LEU A 191 -13.88 10.21 -11.59
C LEU A 191 -13.58 8.71 -11.52
N ALA A 192 -14.63 7.91 -11.32
CA ALA A 192 -14.50 6.47 -11.16
C ALA A 192 -13.79 5.76 -12.34
N SER A 193 -14.06 6.15 -13.58
CA SER A 193 -13.40 5.55 -14.76
C SER A 193 -11.88 5.75 -14.79
N ALA A 194 -11.38 6.80 -14.15
CA ALA A 194 -9.95 7.10 -14.03
C ALA A 194 -9.38 6.71 -12.65
N GLY A 195 -10.24 6.32 -11.70
CA GLY A 195 -9.85 6.08 -10.31
C GLY A 195 -9.41 7.35 -9.57
N VAL A 196 -9.89 8.54 -9.94
CA VAL A 196 -9.38 9.82 -9.40
C VAL A 196 -10.36 10.46 -8.43
N LEU A 197 -9.85 10.91 -7.28
CA LEU A 197 -10.54 11.82 -6.35
C LEU A 197 -9.90 13.20 -6.37
N ARG A 198 -10.70 14.26 -6.34
CA ARG A 198 -10.23 15.65 -6.46
C ARG A 198 -10.72 16.56 -5.34
N TRP A 199 -9.86 17.49 -4.92
CA TRP A 199 -10.16 18.56 -3.98
C TRP A 199 -9.57 19.88 -4.46
N GLU A 200 -10.15 20.98 -4.02
CA GLU A 200 -9.52 22.29 -3.99
C GLU A 200 -9.21 22.63 -2.54
N LEU A 201 -7.93 22.68 -2.17
CA LEU A 201 -7.51 22.99 -0.81
C LEU A 201 -7.06 24.45 -0.71
N ASP A 202 -7.67 25.19 0.20
CA ASP A 202 -7.22 26.53 0.58
C ASP A 202 -6.12 26.42 1.65
N LEU A 203 -4.94 26.96 1.33
CA LEU A 203 -3.77 27.03 2.22
C LEU A 203 -3.43 28.49 2.51
N PRO A 204 -3.69 28.98 3.73
CA PRO A 204 -3.19 30.28 4.18
C PRO A 204 -1.65 30.34 4.17
N PRO A 205 -1.06 31.54 4.20
CA PRO A 205 0.38 31.71 4.43
C PRO A 205 0.81 31.00 5.71
N GLY A 206 1.83 30.12 5.64
CA GLY A 206 2.26 29.31 6.79
C GLY A 206 1.26 28.23 7.24
N GLY A 207 0.10 28.12 6.56
CA GLY A 207 -1.00 27.26 6.93
C GLY A 207 -0.81 25.81 6.48
N ARG A 208 -1.79 24.96 6.86
CA ARG A 208 -1.85 23.56 6.43
C ARG A 208 -3.27 23.14 6.09
N ALA A 209 -3.39 22.24 5.13
CA ALA A 209 -4.63 21.55 4.79
C ALA A 209 -4.32 20.08 4.48
N GLY A 210 -5.31 19.21 4.48
CA GLY A 210 -5.04 17.79 4.25
C GLY A 210 -6.28 16.96 3.98
N VAL A 211 -6.02 15.74 3.55
CA VAL A 211 -7.03 14.71 3.29
C VAL A 211 -6.63 13.43 4.00
N LEU A 212 -7.63 12.72 4.54
CA LEU A 212 -7.49 11.41 5.13
C LEU A 212 -8.21 10.40 4.25
N LEU A 213 -7.47 9.41 3.75
CA LEU A 213 -8.00 8.28 3.03
C LEU A 213 -8.10 7.08 3.98
N ARG A 214 -9.18 6.31 3.85
CA ARG A 214 -9.37 5.06 4.59
C ARG A 214 -9.70 3.94 3.62
N VAL A 215 -8.76 3.01 3.48
CA VAL A 215 -8.87 1.79 2.69
C VAL A 215 -9.47 0.69 3.57
N ARG A 216 -10.55 0.07 3.11
CA ARG A 216 -11.23 -1.01 3.84
C ARG A 216 -11.59 -2.17 2.92
N PRO A 217 -11.62 -3.41 3.42
CA PRO A 217 -12.31 -4.47 2.71
C PRO A 217 -13.79 -4.08 2.61
N GLY A 218 -14.40 -4.28 1.45
CA GLY A 218 -15.83 -4.07 1.29
C GLY A 218 -16.62 -5.13 2.05
N SER A 219 -17.91 -4.87 2.27
CA SER A 219 -18.82 -5.81 2.93
C SER A 219 -19.05 -7.06 2.06
N GLY A 220 -18.16 -8.04 2.20
CA GLY A 220 -18.24 -9.40 1.67
C GLY A 220 -18.03 -10.40 2.80
N ALA A 221 -18.19 -11.70 2.52
CA ALA A 221 -18.19 -12.77 3.53
C ALA A 221 -17.04 -12.60 4.55
N PRO A 222 -17.32 -12.77 5.86
CA PRO A 222 -16.33 -12.50 6.89
C PRO A 222 -15.09 -13.36 6.63
N LEU A 223 -13.95 -12.70 6.45
CA LEU A 223 -12.66 -13.37 6.52
C LEU A 223 -12.63 -14.16 7.83
N ARG A 224 -12.29 -15.45 7.78
CA ARG A 224 -12.11 -16.24 9.02
C ARG A 224 -11.10 -15.47 9.87
N ALA A 225 -11.59 -14.92 10.98
CA ALA A 225 -10.74 -14.32 11.98
C ALA A 225 -9.75 -15.40 12.42
N VAL A 226 -8.48 -15.25 12.05
CA VAL A 226 -7.41 -15.96 12.75
C VAL A 226 -7.49 -15.44 14.17
N GLY A 227 -7.84 -16.31 15.11
CA GLY A 227 -8.22 -15.93 16.47
C GLY A 227 -7.18 -15.01 17.08
N HIS A 228 -7.50 -13.71 17.16
CA HIS A 228 -6.79 -12.81 18.06
C HIS A 228 -7.21 -13.21 19.46
N ALA A 229 -6.21 -13.51 20.30
CA ALA A 229 -6.45 -13.49 21.73
C ALA A 229 -6.92 -12.07 22.06
N ALA A 230 -8.13 -11.93 22.58
CA ALA A 230 -8.67 -10.64 23.00
C ALA A 230 -7.83 -10.13 24.17
N GLY A 231 -6.84 -9.29 23.88
CA GLY A 231 -5.97 -8.65 24.86
C GLY A 231 -4.53 -8.60 24.36
N ASN A 232 -3.88 -7.44 24.47
CA ASN A 232 -2.45 -7.31 24.23
C ASN A 232 -1.72 -8.17 25.28
N PRO A 233 -1.11 -9.32 24.92
CA PRO A 233 -0.45 -10.21 25.88
C PRO A 233 0.84 -9.59 26.44
N LEU A 234 1.31 -8.48 25.86
CA LEU A 234 2.56 -7.85 26.24
C LEU A 234 2.31 -6.77 27.28
N ALA A 235 2.73 -7.06 28.51
CA ALA A 235 2.88 -6.07 29.56
C ALA A 235 3.78 -4.91 29.06
N PRO A 236 3.52 -3.66 29.48
CA PRO A 236 4.45 -2.58 29.23
C PRO A 236 5.80 -2.91 29.89
N ALA A 237 6.82 -3.19 29.09
CA ALA A 237 8.17 -3.43 29.56
C ALA A 237 9.06 -2.23 29.23
N GLN A 238 9.93 -1.89 30.18
CA GLN A 238 10.93 -0.84 30.04
C GLN A 238 12.29 -1.44 30.35
N ALA A 239 13.32 -0.96 29.66
CA ALA A 239 14.70 -1.34 29.93
C ALA A 239 15.49 -0.10 30.32
N THR A 240 16.31 -0.24 31.36
CA THR A 240 17.26 0.76 31.82
C THR A 240 18.67 0.23 31.63
N GLY A 241 19.59 1.09 31.22
CA GLY A 241 21.00 0.74 31.06
C GLY A 241 21.83 1.96 30.67
N ASP A 242 23.14 1.83 30.74
CA ASP A 242 24.08 2.93 30.46
C ASP A 242 24.08 3.35 28.98
N ASP A 243 23.64 2.45 28.09
CA ASP A 243 23.46 2.76 26.67
C ASP A 243 22.01 3.20 26.39
N PRO A 244 21.78 4.45 25.96
CA PRO A 244 20.44 4.96 25.66
C PRO A 244 19.74 4.21 24.52
N ARG A 245 20.48 3.46 23.69
CA ARG A 245 19.92 2.65 22.61
C ARG A 245 19.14 1.43 23.13
N VAL A 246 19.44 0.94 24.33
CA VAL A 246 18.75 -0.24 24.91
C VAL A 246 17.28 0.05 25.15
N ALA A 247 16.96 1.20 25.74
CA ALA A 247 15.58 1.62 25.97
C ALA A 247 14.82 1.80 24.64
N ALA A 248 15.48 2.38 23.64
CA ALA A 248 14.88 2.56 22.31
C ALA A 248 14.62 1.22 21.61
N LEU A 249 15.57 0.29 21.66
CA LEU A 249 15.45 -1.04 21.06
C LEU A 249 14.30 -1.83 21.69
N VAL A 250 14.23 -1.89 23.03
CA VAL A 250 13.16 -2.64 23.73
C VAL A 250 11.79 -2.08 23.41
N ARG A 251 11.65 -0.76 23.39
CA ARG A 251 10.39 -0.11 22.97
C ARG A 251 10.00 -0.49 21.54
N THR A 252 10.93 -0.39 20.58
CA THR A 252 10.68 -0.77 19.18
C THR A 252 10.28 -2.23 19.06
N SER A 253 10.98 -3.15 19.74
CA SER A 253 10.66 -4.59 19.71
C SER A 253 9.26 -4.89 20.27
N ILE A 254 8.85 -4.20 21.33
CA ILE A 254 7.51 -4.34 21.90
C ILE A 254 6.46 -3.82 20.94
N ASP A 255 6.68 -2.66 20.32
CA ASP A 255 5.75 -2.08 19.35
C ASP A 255 5.63 -2.96 18.09
N ASP A 256 6.75 -3.53 17.62
CA ASP A 256 6.76 -4.49 16.51
C ASP A 256 5.96 -5.74 16.86
N LEU A 257 6.17 -6.34 18.05
CA LEU A 257 5.40 -7.52 18.46
C LEU A 257 3.90 -7.19 18.62
N ARG A 258 3.55 -6.05 19.21
CA ARG A 258 2.16 -5.59 19.32
C ARG A 258 1.48 -5.43 17.98
N SER A 259 2.24 -5.11 16.94
CA SER A 259 1.71 -4.99 15.58
C SER A 259 1.38 -6.33 14.92
N LEU A 260 1.82 -7.45 15.51
CA LEU A 260 1.60 -8.81 15.02
C LEU A 260 0.49 -9.56 15.79
N LEU A 261 -0.03 -8.98 16.87
CA LEU A 261 -0.91 -9.62 17.85
C LEU A 261 -2.32 -9.05 17.83
#